data_AF-A0A7S2IQ71-F1
#
_entry.id   AF-A0A7S2IQ71-F1
#
_cell.length_a   1.000
_cell.length_b   1.000
_cell.length_c   1.000
_cell.angle_alpha   90.00
_cell.angle_beta   90.00
_cell.angle_gamma   90.00
#
_symmetry.space_group_name_H-M   'P 1'
#
loop_
_entity.id
_entity.type
_entity.pdbx_description
1 polymer ?
#
loop_
_entity_poly.entity_id
_entity_poly.type
_entity_poly.pdbx_seq_one_letter_code
_entity_poly.pdbx_strand_id
1 'polypeptide(L)'
;MRVYRESDKAVDWVYALYVVHTVFETVLGLMKMRGTYAGVTMALGAEKFARHHGVALLALAALGGEVLRRKLCHTTTGEVASSALTVFHAGAAAVMMHAAAFKTVALHVPFAVGFARHAWQSQHTPARSLAP
;
A
#
# COMPACT_ATOMS: atom_id res chain seq x y z
N MET A 1 40.41 -2.46 1.24
CA MET A 1 39.65 -3.34 0.31
C MET A 1 38.26 -3.51 0.89
N ARG A 2 37.27 -2.78 0.36
CA ARG A 2 35.92 -2.67 0.93
C ARG A 2 35.09 -3.83 0.35
N VAL A 3 34.76 -4.79 1.20
CA VAL A 3 33.89 -5.92 0.84
C VAL A 3 32.51 -5.35 0.49
N TYR A 4 32.21 -5.25 -0.80
CA TYR A 4 30.88 -4.94 -1.32
C TYR A 4 29.97 -6.13 -0.98
N ARG A 5 29.19 -5.99 0.10
CA ARG A 5 28.33 -7.04 0.64
C ARG A 5 27.06 -7.09 -0.21
N GLU A 6 26.71 -8.26 -0.74
CA GLU A 6 25.46 -8.49 -1.48
C GLU A 6 24.18 -8.11 -0.71
N SER A 7 24.28 -7.81 0.60
CA SER A 7 23.19 -7.29 1.43
C SER A 7 22.65 -5.94 0.99
N ASP A 8 23.42 -5.11 0.29
CA ASP A 8 23.00 -3.75 -0.07
C ASP A 8 21.92 -3.74 -1.17
N LYS A 9 21.84 -4.81 -1.98
CA LYS A 9 20.85 -4.92 -3.08
C LYS A 9 19.46 -5.33 -2.60
N ALA A 10 19.37 -6.09 -1.51
CA ALA A 10 18.09 -6.46 -0.90
C ALA A 10 17.47 -5.27 -0.11
N VAL A 11 18.32 -4.38 0.40
CA VAL A 11 17.97 -3.25 1.26
C VAL A 11 17.31 -2.10 0.49
N ASP A 12 17.59 -1.93 -0.81
CA ASP A 12 17.04 -0.79 -1.58
C ASP A 12 15.63 -1.00 -2.16
N TRP A 13 15.09 -2.23 -2.11
CA TRP A 13 13.76 -2.52 -2.67
C TRP A 13 12.63 -1.88 -1.87
N VAL A 14 12.74 -1.79 -0.54
CA VAL A 14 11.71 -1.14 0.29
C VAL A 14 11.66 0.36 -0.02
N TYR A 15 12.82 1.01 -0.15
CA TYR A 15 12.90 2.40 -0.58
C TYR A 15 12.28 2.59 -1.97
N ALA A 16 12.65 1.75 -2.93
CA ALA A 16 12.08 1.77 -4.27
C ALA A 16 10.55 1.59 -4.26
N LEU A 17 10.02 0.70 -3.42
CA LEU A 17 8.58 0.50 -3.26
C LEU A 17 7.87 1.75 -2.74
N TYR A 18 8.45 2.43 -1.74
CA TYR A 18 7.92 3.71 -1.27
C TYR A 18 7.93 4.78 -2.36
N VAL A 19 9.01 4.90 -3.14
CA VAL A 19 9.10 5.85 -4.25
C VAL A 19 8.03 5.55 -5.30
N VAL A 20 7.96 4.30 -5.76
CA VAL A 20 6.99 3.87 -6.75
C VAL A 20 5.57 4.11 -6.25
N HIS A 21 5.25 3.66 -5.04
CA HIS A 21 3.94 3.89 -4.42
C HIS A 21 3.59 5.39 -4.40
N THR A 22 4.46 6.24 -3.85
CA THR A 22 4.20 7.68 -3.74
C THR A 22 3.96 8.33 -5.10
N VAL A 23 4.75 7.97 -6.13
CA VAL A 23 4.57 8.50 -7.49
C VAL A 23 3.24 8.05 -8.08
N PHE A 24 2.93 6.75 -8.04
CA PHE A 24 1.70 6.20 -8.61
C PHE A 24 0.46 6.78 -7.93
N GLU A 25 0.45 6.82 -6.59
CA GLU A 25 -0.67 7.36 -5.83
C GLU A 25 -0.87 8.86 -6.06
N THR A 26 0.22 9.62 -6.24
CA THR A 26 0.12 11.04 -6.62
C THR A 26 -0.53 11.21 -7.98
N VAL A 27 -0.04 10.48 -8.99
CA VAL A 27 -0.56 10.58 -10.37
C VAL A 27 -2.02 10.14 -10.43
N LEU A 28 -2.35 8.98 -9.86
CA LEU A 28 -3.72 8.46 -9.83
C LEU A 28 -4.66 9.37 -9.02
N GLY A 29 -4.19 9.89 -7.89
CA GLY A 29 -4.93 10.85 -7.07
C GLY A 29 -5.28 12.10 -7.87
N LEU A 30 -4.30 12.73 -8.51
CA LEU A 30 -4.50 13.91 -9.36
C LEU A 30 -5.44 13.63 -10.54
N MET A 31 -5.31 12.48 -11.20
CA MET A 31 -6.22 12.09 -12.29
C MET A 31 -7.67 11.99 -11.79
N LYS A 32 -7.88 11.33 -10.64
CA LYS A 32 -9.21 11.17 -10.05
C LYS A 32 -9.81 12.48 -9.53
N MET A 33 -8.98 13.41 -9.08
CA MET A 33 -9.43 14.77 -8.70
C MET A 33 -10.03 15.54 -9.89
N ARG A 34 -9.61 15.22 -11.12
CA ARG A 34 -10.21 15.78 -12.35
C ARG A 34 -11.54 15.11 -12.73
N GLY A 35 -12.04 14.20 -11.90
CA GLY A 35 -13.28 13.45 -12.14
C GLY A 35 -13.16 12.38 -13.21
N THR A 36 -11.94 12.03 -13.64
CA THR A 36 -11.70 11.12 -14.76
C THR A 36 -11.34 9.72 -14.26
N TYR A 37 -12.11 8.71 -14.65
CA TYR A 37 -11.71 7.30 -14.62
C TYR A 37 -11.22 6.90 -16.01
N ALA A 38 -10.18 6.08 -16.10
CA ALA A 38 -9.62 5.57 -17.35
C ALA A 38 -10.66 4.72 -18.13
N GLY A 39 -11.54 5.38 -18.88
CA GLY A 39 -12.48 4.75 -19.81
C GLY A 39 -13.66 4.00 -19.19
N VAL A 40 -13.86 4.03 -17.87
CA VAL A 40 -15.01 3.38 -17.22
C VAL A 40 -16.18 4.35 -17.15
N THR A 41 -17.28 4.05 -17.84
CA THR A 41 -18.55 4.80 -17.72
C THR A 41 -19.09 4.64 -16.30
N MET A 42 -19.10 5.73 -15.53
CA MET A 42 -19.70 5.75 -14.19
C MET A 42 -21.15 6.19 -14.23
N ALA A 43 -21.93 5.77 -13.23
CA ALA A 43 -23.28 6.29 -13.02
C ALA A 43 -23.25 7.82 -12.76
N LEU A 44 -24.32 8.51 -13.18
CA LEU A 44 -24.53 9.94 -12.91
C LEU A 44 -24.32 10.26 -11.43
N GLY A 45 -23.48 11.26 -11.13
CA GLY A 45 -23.17 11.69 -9.76
C GLY A 45 -21.96 11.00 -9.09
N ALA A 46 -21.35 10.01 -9.75
CA ALA A 46 -20.17 9.31 -9.22
C ALA A 46 -18.87 10.14 -9.20
N GLU A 47 -18.88 11.36 -9.76
CA GLU A 47 -17.72 12.27 -9.76
C GLU A 47 -17.26 12.63 -8.34
N LYS A 48 -18.20 12.81 -7.40
CA LYS A 48 -17.88 13.07 -5.99
C LYS A 48 -17.13 11.88 -5.38
N PHE A 49 -17.54 10.68 -5.75
CA PHE A 49 -16.90 9.45 -5.29
C PHE A 49 -15.50 9.28 -5.90
N ALA A 50 -15.33 9.58 -7.20
CA ALA A 50 -14.03 9.61 -7.84
C ALA A 50 -13.08 10.64 -7.19
N ARG A 51 -13.56 11.86 -6.93
CA ARG A 51 -12.76 12.90 -6.24
C ARG A 51 -12.44 12.51 -4.81
N HIS A 52 -13.38 11.94 -4.05
CA HIS A 52 -13.12 11.47 -2.70
C HIS A 52 -12.02 10.40 -2.68
N HIS A 53 -12.07 9.44 -3.60
CA HIS A 53 -10.99 8.48 -3.79
C HIS A 53 -9.68 9.18 -4.20
N GLY A 54 -9.74 10.17 -5.10
CA GLY A 54 -8.57 10.98 -5.46
C GLY A 54 -7.88 11.63 -4.27
N VAL A 55 -8.64 12.28 -3.38
CA VAL A 55 -8.12 12.85 -2.12
C VAL A 55 -7.47 11.77 -1.25
N ALA A 56 -8.13 10.61 -1.15
CA ALA A 56 -7.62 9.45 -0.42
C ALA A 56 -6.23 9.02 -0.92
N LEU A 57 -6.04 8.89 -2.24
CA LEU A 57 -4.74 8.52 -2.82
C LEU A 57 -3.67 9.61 -2.60
N LEU A 58 -4.04 10.88 -2.67
CA LEU A 58 -3.11 11.97 -2.37
C LEU A 58 -2.66 11.98 -0.90
N ALA A 59 -3.54 11.62 0.03
CA ALA A 59 -3.18 11.45 1.44
C ALA A 59 -2.19 10.29 1.64
N LEU A 60 -2.38 9.17 0.93
CA LEU A 60 -1.44 8.05 0.93
C LEU A 60 -0.09 8.44 0.34
N ALA A 61 -0.09 9.16 -0.78
CA ALA A 61 1.12 9.67 -1.39
C ALA A 61 1.89 10.61 -0.43
N ALA A 62 1.19 11.50 0.27
CA ALA A 62 1.79 12.40 1.25
C ALA A 62 2.41 11.64 2.43
N LEU A 63 1.73 10.62 2.96
CA LEU A 63 2.26 9.78 4.03
C LEU A 63 3.52 9.01 3.58
N GLY A 64 3.48 8.40 2.39
CA GLY A 64 4.66 7.72 1.82
C GLY A 64 5.81 8.70 1.53
N GLY A 65 5.48 9.89 1.03
CA GLY A 65 6.45 10.96 0.79
C GLY A 65 7.12 11.45 2.07
N GLU A 66 6.37 11.55 3.17
CA GLU A 66 6.93 11.94 4.47
C GLU A 66 7.86 10.86 5.04
N VAL A 67 7.53 9.58 4.86
CA VAL A 67 8.43 8.46 5.20
C VAL A 67 9.73 8.53 4.41
N LEU A 68 9.65 8.80 3.09
CA LEU A 68 10.83 8.99 2.23
C LEU A 68 11.66 10.21 2.66
N ARG A 69 11.02 11.36 2.87
CA ARG A 69 11.67 12.62 3.23
C ARG A 69 12.45 12.49 4.55
N ARG A 70 11.92 11.75 5.51
CA ARG A 70 12.55 11.49 6.81
C ARG A 70 13.44 10.24 6.84
N LYS A 71 13.57 9.53 5.72
CA LYS A 71 14.35 8.27 5.61
C LYS A 71 13.90 7.19 6.61
N LEU A 72 12.58 7.07 6.81
CA LEU A 72 11.99 6.18 7.81
C LEU A 72 11.65 4.77 7.28
N CYS A 73 11.97 4.46 6.02
CA CYS A 73 11.51 3.26 5.32
C CYS A 73 11.89 1.93 5.99
N HIS A 74 12.93 1.91 6.82
CA HIS A 74 13.43 0.73 7.55
C HIS A 74 13.26 0.86 9.07
N THR A 75 12.38 1.74 9.52
CA THR A 75 12.09 1.94 10.94
C THR A 75 10.71 1.39 11.28
N THR A 76 10.44 1.16 12.56
CA THR A 76 9.09 0.81 13.05
C THR A 76 8.04 1.84 12.64
N THR A 77 8.40 3.12 12.56
CA THR A 77 7.50 4.16 12.04
C THR A 77 7.17 3.93 10.56
N GLY A 78 8.16 3.52 9.76
CA GLY A 78 7.95 3.08 8.39
C GLY A 78 7.04 1.87 8.30
N GLU A 79 7.22 0.86 9.15
CA GLU A 79 6.35 -0.33 9.19
C GLU A 79 4.89 0.01 9.52
N VAL A 80 4.67 0.89 10.51
CA VAL A 80 3.33 1.39 10.85
C VAL A 80 2.73 2.17 9.68
N ALA A 81 3.51 3.06 9.06
CA ALA A 81 3.05 3.80 7.88
C ALA A 81 2.71 2.85 6.72
N SER A 82 3.54 1.86 6.43
CA SER A 82 3.30 0.84 5.40
C SER A 82 2.01 0.05 5.66
N SER A 83 1.76 -0.30 6.92
CA SER A 83 0.53 -0.98 7.35
C SER A 83 -0.70 -0.10 7.15
N ALA A 84 -0.62 1.18 7.52
CA ALA A 84 -1.68 2.16 7.31
C ALA A 84 -1.97 2.36 5.81
N LEU A 85 -0.91 2.48 4.99
CA LEU A 85 -1.03 2.56 3.53
C LEU A 85 -1.78 1.36 2.96
N THR A 86 -1.40 0.16 3.40
CA THR A 86 -2.01 -1.11 2.94
C THR A 86 -3.50 -1.20 3.30
N VAL A 87 -3.86 -0.93 4.55
CA VAL A 87 -5.27 -1.02 5.02
C VAL A 87 -6.14 -0.02 4.29
N PHE A 88 -5.65 1.20 4.13
CA PHE A 88 -6.42 2.26 3.48
C PHE A 88 -6.59 2.00 1.98
N HIS A 89 -5.55 1.50 1.30
CA HIS A 89 -5.64 1.10 -0.11
C HIS A 89 -6.62 -0.08 -0.30
N ALA A 90 -6.60 -1.08 0.59
CA ALA A 90 -7.55 -2.18 0.57
C ALA A 90 -9.00 -1.71 0.77
N GLY A 91 -9.23 -0.77 1.70
CA GLY A 91 -10.53 -0.13 1.91
C GLY A 91 -11.00 0.63 0.67
N ALA A 92 -10.16 1.49 0.11
CA ALA A 92 -10.47 2.27 -1.09
C ALA A 92 -10.79 1.36 -2.30
N ALA A 93 -10.03 0.27 -2.49
CA ALA A 93 -10.28 -0.72 -3.52
C ALA A 93 -11.61 -1.46 -3.31
N ALA A 94 -11.93 -1.84 -2.08
CA ALA A 94 -13.19 -2.51 -1.75
C ALA A 94 -14.42 -1.63 -2.06
N VAL A 95 -14.37 -0.34 -1.69
CA VAL A 95 -15.48 0.59 -1.98
C VAL A 95 -15.61 0.83 -3.48
N MET A 96 -14.49 0.97 -4.22
CA MET A 96 -14.52 1.09 -5.68
C MET A 96 -15.11 -0.14 -6.38
N MET A 97 -14.71 -1.33 -5.96
CA MET A 97 -15.20 -2.59 -6.53
C MET A 97 -16.67 -2.81 -6.20
N HIS A 98 -17.10 -2.46 -4.98
CA HIS A 98 -18.52 -2.45 -4.63
C HIS A 98 -19.32 -1.49 -5.52
N ALA A 99 -18.81 -0.28 -5.74
CA ALA A 99 -19.42 0.69 -6.66
C ALA A 99 -19.43 0.21 -8.12
N ALA A 100 -18.51 -0.67 -8.50
CA ALA A 100 -18.45 -1.33 -9.81
C ALA A 100 -19.19 -2.70 -9.86
N ALA A 101 -20.03 -2.99 -8.86
CA ALA A 101 -20.79 -4.25 -8.73
C ALA A 101 -19.94 -5.54 -8.69
N PHE A 102 -18.65 -5.43 -8.39
CA PHE A 102 -17.77 -6.58 -8.17
C PHE A 102 -17.99 -7.16 -6.77
N LYS A 103 -18.02 -8.49 -6.64
CA LYS A 103 -18.18 -9.15 -5.33
C LYS A 103 -16.94 -8.93 -4.47
N THR A 104 -17.07 -8.13 -3.40
CA THR A 104 -16.03 -7.76 -2.42
C THR A 104 -15.28 -8.97 -1.83
N VAL A 105 -15.90 -10.15 -1.80
CA VAL A 105 -15.26 -11.42 -1.41
C VAL A 105 -13.99 -11.74 -2.23
N ALA A 106 -13.93 -11.40 -3.51
CA ALA A 106 -12.77 -11.70 -4.36
C ALA A 106 -11.50 -10.97 -3.90
N LEU A 107 -11.63 -9.78 -3.29
CA LEU A 107 -10.53 -9.00 -2.72
C LEU A 107 -10.09 -9.50 -1.34
N HIS A 108 -10.99 -10.14 -0.59
CA HIS A 108 -10.69 -10.64 0.74
C HIS A 108 -9.77 -11.87 0.70
N VAL A 109 -9.87 -12.68 -0.36
CA VAL A 109 -9.13 -13.95 -0.48
C VAL A 109 -7.60 -13.77 -0.44
N PRO A 110 -6.96 -12.87 -1.22
CA PRO A 110 -5.51 -12.67 -1.14
C PRO A 110 -5.04 -12.19 0.24
N PHE A 111 -5.78 -11.29 0.89
CA PHE A 111 -5.47 -10.80 2.23
C PHE A 111 -5.64 -11.89 3.29
N ALA A 112 -6.72 -12.67 3.22
CA ALA A 112 -6.96 -13.80 4.12
C ALA A 112 -5.89 -14.89 3.97
N VAL A 113 -5.47 -15.18 2.73
CA VAL A 113 -4.36 -16.12 2.46
C VAL A 113 -3.04 -15.59 3.02
N GLY A 114 -2.74 -14.31 2.81
CA GLY A 114 -1.54 -13.67 3.36
C GLY A 114 -1.51 -13.71 4.89
N PHE A 115 -2.63 -13.38 5.53
CA PHE A 115 -2.76 -13.43 6.98
C PHE A 115 -2.64 -14.84 7.54
N ALA A 116 -3.33 -15.82 6.93
CA ALA A 116 -3.24 -17.22 7.33
C ALA A 116 -1.81 -17.76 7.19
N ARG A 117 -1.10 -17.39 6.11
CA ARG A 117 0.30 -17.74 5.91
C ARG A 117 1.20 -17.12 6.98
N HIS A 118 1.04 -15.83 7.28
CA HIS A 118 1.82 -15.17 8.32
C HIS A 118 1.57 -15.79 9.69
N ALA A 119 0.31 -16.02 10.06
CA ALA A 119 -0.05 -16.68 11.32
C ALA A 119 0.56 -18.08 11.41
N TRP A 120 0.50 -18.87 10.33
CA TRP A 120 1.13 -20.19 10.26
C TRP A 120 2.64 -20.13 10.49
N GLN A 121 3.33 -19.22 9.80
CA GLN A 121 4.77 -19.03 9.94
C GLN A 121 5.16 -18.60 11.36
N SER A 122 4.39 -17.70 11.97
CA SER A 122 4.63 -17.22 13.34
C SER A 122 4.39 -18.31 14.39
N GLN A 123 3.49 -19.26 14.14
CA GLN A 123 3.25 -20.42 15.03
C GLN A 123 4.29 -21.53 14.89
N HIS A 124 4.91 -21.66 13.72
CA HIS A 124 5.87 -22.74 13.41
C HIS A 124 7.33 -22.26 13.38
N THR A 125 7.60 -20.99 13.67
CA THR A 125 8.96 -20.50 13.89
C THR A 125 9.33 -20.86 15.33
N PRO A 126 10.25 -21.81 15.57
CA PRO A 126 10.71 -22.11 16.91
C PRO A 126 11.30 -20.84 17.51
N ALA A 127 10.94 -20.54 18.76
CA ALA A 127 11.53 -19.43 19.51
C ALA A 127 13.05 -19.57 19.42
N ARG A 128 13.70 -18.69 18.64
CA ARG A 128 15.16 -18.59 18.65
C ARG A 128 15.50 -18.24 20.08
N SER A 129 16.12 -19.18 20.80
CA SER A 129 16.65 -18.91 22.13
C SER A 129 17.57 -17.72 21.99
N LEU A 130 17.14 -16.58 22.50
CA LEU A 130 18.03 -15.49 22.84
C LEU A 130 18.86 -16.00 24.01
N ALA A 131 19.89 -16.79 23.69
CA ALA A 131 20.97 -17.04 24.61
C ALA A 131 21.75 -15.72 24.75
N PRO A 132 22.12 -15.34 25.99
CA PRO A 132 22.79 -14.08 26.29
C PRO A 132 24.16 -13.93 25.60
#